data_AF-A0A1B4PSV8-F1
#
_entry.id   AF-A0A1B4PSV8-F1
#
_cell.length_a   1.000
_cell.length_b   1.000
_cell.length_c   1.000
_cell.angle_alpha   90.00
_cell.angle_beta   90.00
_cell.angle_gamma   90.00
#
_symmetry.space_group_name_H-M   'P 1'
#
loop_
_entity.id
_entity.type
_entity.pdbx_description
1 polymer ?
#
loop_
_entity_poly.entity_id
_entity_poly.type
_entity_poly.pdbx_seq_one_letter_code
_entity_poly.pdbx_strand_id
1 'polypeptide(L)'
;MADHGNPFRRGYHALTVRRMLCITEDDDVPPCYRPLHTSQTHLSDLAVQCHPCIFNADYALVTEGQAIPDDLDAQCRQSGIVRMTVYEITGRVGDTRMHIGDVYSLEAAQRTVEQIRFDTGVFSRCWEISSGHLSEDGWRYLTRLADAGQPSGLLFEAFRIPATHAIGCKLIATPWTDEHLRAVDVQTAAELREEHREAGMPDTLIDLLHQAGEADVRVLIFDADARPLDGLPLFGF
;
A
#
# COMPACT_ATOMS: atom_id res chain seq x y z
N MET A 1 -2.76 -15.94 -16.92
CA MET A 1 -3.52 -15.19 -15.90
C MET A 1 -2.49 -14.39 -15.13
N ALA A 2 -2.63 -13.06 -15.08
CA ALA A 2 -1.68 -12.25 -14.33
C ALA A 2 -1.80 -12.66 -12.85
N ASP A 3 -0.66 -12.85 -12.19
CA ASP A 3 -0.61 -12.95 -10.75
C ASP A 3 -1.09 -11.60 -10.20
N HIS A 4 -2.33 -11.58 -9.72
CA HIS A 4 -2.97 -10.38 -9.18
C HIS A 4 -2.67 -10.21 -7.69
N GLY A 5 -1.63 -10.85 -7.14
CA GLY A 5 -1.28 -10.71 -5.73
C GLY A 5 -2.45 -11.02 -4.78
N ASN A 6 -2.34 -10.57 -3.54
CA ASN A 6 -3.40 -10.73 -2.56
C ASN A 6 -4.61 -9.81 -2.90
N PRO A 7 -5.81 -10.36 -3.19
CA PRO A 7 -6.94 -9.60 -3.73
C PRO A 7 -7.60 -8.66 -2.71
N PHE A 8 -7.30 -8.82 -1.42
CA PHE A 8 -7.76 -7.91 -0.38
C PHE A 8 -6.87 -6.67 -0.24
N ARG A 9 -5.67 -6.65 -0.84
CA ARG A 9 -4.80 -5.47 -0.80
C ARG A 9 -5.41 -4.34 -1.63
N ARG A 10 -5.60 -3.19 -0.99
CA ARG A 10 -6.12 -1.98 -1.65
C ARG A 10 -5.03 -0.97 -1.93
N GLY A 11 -5.19 -0.30 -3.05
CA GLY A 11 -4.54 0.98 -3.33
C GLY A 11 -3.03 0.92 -3.44
N TYR A 12 -2.43 2.08 -3.24
CA TYR A 12 -0.98 2.26 -3.29
C TYR A 12 -0.36 1.90 -1.95
N HIS A 13 0.69 1.09 -1.97
CA HIS A 13 1.54 0.84 -0.79
C HIS A 13 2.97 1.32 -1.04
N ALA A 14 3.83 1.28 -0.02
CA ALA A 14 5.22 1.74 -0.10
C ALA A 14 5.35 3.15 -0.70
N LEU A 15 4.48 4.07 -0.27
CA LEU A 15 4.45 5.44 -0.75
C LEU A 15 5.76 6.16 -0.41
N THR A 16 6.31 6.87 -1.38
CA THR A 16 7.51 7.70 -1.23
C THR A 16 7.28 9.07 -1.83
N VAL A 17 7.93 10.07 -1.24
CA VAL A 17 7.96 11.45 -1.73
C VAL A 17 9.37 11.76 -2.18
N ARG A 18 9.53 12.31 -3.39
CA ARG A 18 10.82 12.75 -3.92
C ARG A 18 10.75 14.21 -4.34
N ARG A 19 11.73 14.99 -3.90
CA ARG A 19 11.90 16.38 -4.33
C ARG A 19 12.59 16.42 -5.70
N MET A 20 11.92 17.00 -6.67
CA MET A 20 12.34 17.08 -8.07
C MET A 20 12.40 18.55 -8.51
N LEU A 21 13.42 18.90 -9.30
CA LEU A 21 13.52 20.19 -9.97
C LEU A 21 12.90 20.05 -11.35
N CYS A 22 11.95 20.93 -11.67
CA CYS A 22 11.47 21.12 -13.04
C CYS A 22 12.42 22.09 -13.75
N ILE A 23 13.12 21.60 -14.76
CA ILE A 23 14.21 22.31 -15.45
C ILE A 23 13.83 22.51 -16.90
N THR A 24 14.04 23.73 -17.40
CA THR A 24 13.97 24.05 -18.83
C THR A 24 15.35 24.40 -19.33
N GLU A 25 15.76 23.82 -20.46
CA GLU A 25 17.00 24.17 -21.16
C GLU A 25 16.73 25.41 -22.04
N ASP A 26 16.34 25.20 -23.30
CA ASP A 26 15.95 26.21 -24.28
C ASP A 26 14.42 26.24 -24.50
N ASP A 27 13.91 27.31 -25.10
CA ASP A 27 12.46 27.61 -25.19
C ASP A 27 11.62 26.59 -26.00
N ASP A 28 12.25 25.67 -26.73
CA ASP A 28 11.59 24.66 -27.57
C ASP A 28 11.71 23.21 -27.06
N VAL A 29 12.33 22.99 -25.89
CA VAL A 29 12.51 21.65 -25.30
C VAL A 29 11.52 21.42 -24.14
N PRO A 30 10.82 20.28 -24.09
CA PRO A 30 9.97 19.95 -22.94
C PRO A 30 10.76 19.99 -21.62
N PRO A 31 10.13 20.46 -20.52
CA PRO A 31 10.79 20.45 -19.22
C PRO A 31 11.21 19.04 -18.81
N CYS A 32 12.37 18.93 -18.18
CA CYS A 32 12.83 17.69 -17.57
C CYS A 32 12.77 17.78 -16.04
N TYR A 33 12.71 16.62 -15.40
CA TYR A 33 12.61 16.49 -13.94
C TYR A 33 13.81 15.74 -13.40
N ARG A 34 14.57 16.37 -12.49
CA ARG A 34 15.74 15.77 -11.85
C ARG A 34 15.73 15.99 -10.35
N PRO A 35 16.10 15.00 -9.53
CA PRO A 35 16.29 15.24 -8.11
C PRO A 35 17.48 16.18 -7.91
N LEU A 36 17.42 16.98 -6.85
CA LEU A 36 18.57 17.76 -6.42
C LEU A 36 19.65 16.80 -5.89
N HIS A 37 20.90 17.02 -6.28
CA HIS A 37 22.01 16.20 -5.81
C HIS A 37 22.13 16.25 -4.27
N THR A 38 22.58 15.15 -3.66
CA THR A 38 22.61 14.99 -2.20
C THR A 38 23.43 16.06 -1.48
N SER A 39 24.51 16.56 -2.09
CA SER A 39 25.33 17.66 -1.57
C SER A 39 24.56 18.97 -1.37
N GLN A 40 23.47 19.18 -2.11
CA GLN A 40 22.67 20.41 -2.10
C GLN A 40 21.31 20.23 -1.42
N THR A 41 21.06 19.10 -0.76
CA THR A 41 19.79 18.83 -0.04
C THR A 41 19.42 19.88 1.02
N HIS A 42 20.40 20.64 1.51
CA HIS A 42 20.20 21.74 2.46
C HIS A 42 19.54 22.99 1.84
N LEU A 43 19.53 23.12 0.51
CA LEU A 43 18.92 24.28 -0.18
C LEU A 43 17.40 24.20 -0.12
N SER A 44 16.75 25.31 0.25
CA SER A 44 15.29 25.43 0.23
C SER A 44 14.74 25.52 -1.21
N ASP A 45 13.42 25.38 -1.38
CA ASP A 45 12.77 25.50 -2.70
C ASP A 45 13.00 26.88 -3.32
N LEU A 46 12.92 27.93 -2.49
CA LEU A 46 13.17 29.30 -2.94
C LEU A 46 14.63 29.52 -3.33
N ALA A 47 15.58 28.85 -2.66
CA ALA A 47 17.01 28.97 -2.94
C ALA A 47 17.45 28.23 -4.21
N VAL A 48 16.59 27.40 -4.80
CA VAL A 48 16.87 26.72 -6.08
C VAL A 48 16.02 27.26 -7.23
N GLN A 49 14.88 27.87 -6.93
CA GLN A 49 13.95 28.34 -7.93
C GLN A 49 14.50 29.53 -8.73
N CYS A 50 14.27 29.51 -10.04
CA CYS A 50 14.72 30.51 -11.00
C CYS A 50 16.25 30.70 -11.05
N HIS A 51 17.01 29.68 -10.64
CA HIS A 51 18.47 29.69 -10.71
C HIS A 51 19.00 28.75 -11.79
N PRO A 52 20.14 29.10 -12.39
CA PRO A 52 20.85 28.22 -13.31
C PRO A 52 21.27 26.92 -12.60
N CYS A 53 21.21 25.83 -13.35
CA CYS A 53 21.66 24.53 -12.91
C CYS A 53 22.37 23.78 -14.03
N ILE A 54 23.22 22.84 -13.64
CA ILE A 54 23.75 21.79 -14.52
C ILE A 54 23.17 20.45 -14.09
N PHE A 55 23.00 19.52 -15.03
CA PHE A 55 22.38 18.23 -14.73
C PHE A 55 22.81 17.12 -15.69
N ASN A 56 22.46 15.89 -15.33
CA ASN A 56 22.61 14.68 -16.14
C ASN A 56 21.32 13.85 -16.08
N ALA A 57 21.38 12.55 -16.40
CA ALA A 57 20.22 11.67 -16.37
C ALA A 57 19.66 11.44 -14.94
N ASP A 58 20.50 11.58 -13.91
CA ASP A 58 20.22 11.11 -12.56
C ASP A 58 19.93 12.22 -11.57
N TYR A 59 20.57 13.40 -11.71
CA TYR A 59 20.45 14.50 -10.76
C TYR A 59 20.74 15.87 -11.40
N ALA A 60 20.43 16.93 -10.64
CA ALA A 60 20.76 18.32 -10.97
C ALA A 60 21.47 19.03 -9.82
N LEU A 61 22.28 20.03 -10.16
CA LEU A 61 23.05 20.89 -9.27
C LEU A 61 22.78 22.35 -9.60
N VAL A 62 22.34 23.14 -8.62
CA VAL A 62 22.21 24.60 -8.76
C VAL A 62 23.60 25.23 -8.71
N THR A 63 23.93 26.08 -9.69
CA THR A 63 25.25 26.70 -9.80
C THR A 63 25.33 28.07 -9.12
N GLU A 64 24.19 28.78 -9.04
CA GLU A 64 24.13 30.11 -8.42
C GLU A 64 24.44 30.04 -6.92
N GLY A 65 25.50 30.73 -6.50
CA GLY A 65 25.89 30.83 -5.08
C GLY A 65 26.39 29.52 -4.46
N GLN A 66 26.67 28.48 -5.26
CA GLN A 66 27.14 27.18 -4.80
C GLN A 66 28.53 26.86 -5.37
N ALA A 67 29.41 26.29 -4.54
CA ALA A 67 30.65 25.72 -5.01
C ALA A 67 30.39 24.29 -5.51
N ILE A 68 30.62 24.04 -6.81
CA ILE A 68 30.46 22.72 -7.41
C ILE A 68 31.84 22.05 -7.48
N PRO A 69 32.02 20.87 -6.85
CA PRO A 69 33.23 20.06 -7.02
C PRO A 69 33.48 19.71 -8.50
N ASP A 70 34.73 19.81 -8.96
CA ASP A 70 35.12 19.57 -10.36
C ASP A 70 34.69 18.20 -10.89
N ASP A 71 34.67 17.17 -10.02
CA ASP A 71 34.24 15.83 -10.35
C ASP A 71 32.73 15.74 -10.64
N LEU A 72 31.90 16.52 -9.94
CA LEU A 72 30.47 16.61 -10.18
C LEU A 72 30.14 17.49 -11.39
N ASP A 73 30.89 18.58 -11.57
CA ASP A 73 30.78 19.46 -12.74
C ASP A 73 31.04 18.67 -14.03
N ALA A 74 32.13 17.89 -14.07
CA ALA A 74 32.49 17.07 -15.23
C ALA A 74 31.45 15.97 -15.58
N GLN A 75 30.60 15.57 -14.63
CA GLN A 75 29.54 14.57 -14.85
C GLN A 75 28.26 15.17 -15.45
N CYS A 76 28.07 16.49 -15.35
CA CYS A 76 26.88 17.17 -15.84
C CYS A 76 27.14 17.79 -17.21
N ARG A 77 26.45 17.30 -18.24
CA ARG A 77 26.67 17.73 -19.64
C ARG A 77 25.59 18.69 -20.16
N GLN A 78 24.54 18.87 -19.37
CA GLN A 78 23.39 19.71 -19.72
C GLN A 78 23.28 20.86 -18.73
N SER A 79 22.71 21.96 -19.18
CA SER A 79 22.47 23.16 -18.37
C SER A 79 21.09 23.72 -18.63
N GLY A 80 20.47 24.30 -17.62
CA GLY A 80 19.16 24.92 -17.76
C GLY A 80 18.82 25.82 -16.57
N ILE A 81 17.56 26.21 -16.50
CA ILE A 81 17.00 27.01 -15.42
C ILE A 81 15.98 26.17 -14.67
N VAL A 82 16.12 26.11 -13.34
CA VAL A 82 15.11 25.53 -12.46
C VAL A 82 13.90 26.45 -12.45
N ARG A 83 12.75 26.00 -12.95
CA ARG A 83 11.51 26.81 -12.97
C ARG A 83 10.75 26.71 -11.65
N MET A 84 10.74 25.53 -11.06
CA MET A 84 10.08 25.25 -9.79
C MET A 84 10.56 23.93 -9.20
N THR A 85 10.30 23.76 -7.91
CA THR A 85 10.39 22.46 -7.25
C THR A 85 9.03 21.77 -7.26
N VAL A 86 9.05 20.47 -7.53
CA VAL A 86 7.90 19.57 -7.48
C VAL A 86 8.21 18.42 -6.53
N TYR A 87 7.24 18.00 -5.77
CA TYR A 87 7.31 16.84 -4.90
C TYR A 87 6.52 15.72 -5.54
N GLU A 88 7.25 14.80 -6.15
CA GLU A 88 6.71 13.60 -6.79
C GLU A 88 6.29 12.61 -5.71
N ILE A 89 5.05 12.15 -5.79
CA ILE A 89 4.51 11.07 -4.98
C ILE A 89 4.47 9.81 -5.84
N THR A 90 5.16 8.76 -5.40
CA THR A 90 5.09 7.44 -6.02
C THR A 90 4.63 6.40 -5.02
N GLY A 91 4.02 5.33 -5.51
CA GLY A 91 3.66 4.17 -4.70
C GLY A 91 3.77 2.89 -5.51
N ARG A 92 3.31 1.79 -4.94
CA ARG A 92 3.29 0.48 -5.59
C ARG A 92 1.87 -0.07 -5.68
N VAL A 93 1.56 -0.71 -6.80
CA VAL A 93 0.38 -1.57 -6.97
C VAL A 93 0.90 -2.93 -7.40
N GLY A 94 0.72 -3.95 -6.56
CA GLY A 94 1.49 -5.19 -6.65
C GLY A 94 2.99 -4.88 -6.64
N ASP A 95 3.73 -5.42 -7.62
CA ASP A 95 5.16 -5.16 -7.75
C ASP A 95 5.55 -3.96 -8.63
N THR A 96 4.56 -3.27 -9.16
CA THR A 96 4.79 -2.16 -10.09
C THR A 96 4.88 -0.85 -9.33
N ARG A 97 5.98 -0.11 -9.51
CA ARG A 97 6.07 1.29 -9.05
C ARG A 97 5.23 2.16 -9.99
N MET A 98 4.36 2.97 -9.41
CA MET A 98 3.47 3.89 -10.13
C MET A 98 3.66 5.32 -9.64
N HIS A 99 3.64 6.26 -10.57
CA HIS A 99 3.51 7.67 -10.27
C HIS A 99 2.06 7.96 -9.86
N ILE A 100 1.88 8.68 -8.76
CA ILE A 100 0.55 8.99 -8.20
C ILE A 100 0.18 10.44 -8.47
N GLY A 101 1.13 11.34 -8.29
CA GLY A 101 0.93 12.75 -8.57
C GLY A 101 2.09 13.61 -8.15
N ASP A 102 2.03 14.86 -8.61
CA ASP A 102 2.99 15.91 -8.34
C ASP A 102 2.31 17.03 -7.55
N VAL A 103 2.97 17.50 -6.49
CA VAL A 103 2.52 18.65 -5.71
C VAL A 103 3.65 19.64 -5.47
N TYR A 104 3.31 20.88 -5.08
CA TYR A 104 4.26 22.00 -5.11
C TYR A 104 4.83 22.37 -3.73
N SER A 105 4.71 21.49 -2.73
CA SER A 105 5.41 21.62 -1.45
C SER A 105 5.56 20.27 -0.75
N LEU A 106 6.59 20.12 0.08
CA LEU A 106 6.80 18.91 0.89
C LEU A 106 5.61 18.64 1.81
N GLU A 107 5.09 19.69 2.44
CA GLU A 107 3.97 19.61 3.38
C GLU A 107 2.69 19.11 2.69
N ALA A 108 2.39 19.62 1.49
CA ALA A 108 1.28 19.10 0.69
C ALA A 108 1.50 17.64 0.31
N ALA A 109 2.73 17.25 -0.07
CA ALA A 109 3.03 15.87 -0.43
C ALA A 109 2.85 14.92 0.75
N GLN A 110 3.32 15.32 1.93
CA GLN A 110 3.14 14.57 3.17
C GLN A 110 1.66 14.42 3.53
N ARG A 111 0.88 15.52 3.49
CA ARG A 111 -0.57 15.45 3.72
C ARG A 111 -1.29 14.54 2.73
N THR A 112 -0.93 14.61 1.44
CA THR A 112 -1.49 13.72 0.42
C THR A 112 -1.11 12.27 0.70
N VAL A 113 0.14 11.99 1.06
CA VAL A 113 0.57 10.64 1.48
C VAL A 113 -0.18 10.17 2.71
N GLU A 114 -0.41 11.00 3.73
CA GLU A 114 -1.22 10.64 4.90
C GLU A 114 -2.67 10.31 4.51
N GLN A 115 -3.26 11.08 3.60
CA GLN A 115 -4.61 10.83 3.08
C GLN A 115 -4.69 9.54 2.24
N ILE A 116 -3.61 9.17 1.53
CA ILE A 116 -3.52 7.93 0.73
C ILE A 116 -3.07 6.73 1.58
N ARG A 117 -2.27 6.90 2.64
CA ARG A 117 -1.87 5.79 3.52
C ARG A 117 -3.04 5.25 4.31
N PHE A 118 -4.05 6.08 4.53
CA PHE A 118 -5.26 5.71 5.25
C PHE A 118 -5.00 5.31 6.72
N ASP A 119 -3.89 5.75 7.32
CA ASP A 119 -3.50 5.44 8.71
C ASP A 119 -4.54 5.93 9.75
N THR A 120 -5.41 6.87 9.36
CA THR A 120 -6.41 7.51 10.24
C THR A 120 -7.77 6.81 10.30
N GLY A 121 -7.94 5.63 9.68
CA GLY A 121 -9.16 4.82 9.84
C GLY A 121 -10.40 5.35 9.12
N VAL A 122 -10.24 6.26 8.15
CA VAL A 122 -11.34 6.95 7.45
C VAL A 122 -11.93 6.12 6.30
N PHE A 123 -11.26 5.06 5.83
CA PHE A 123 -11.80 4.14 4.80
C PHE A 123 -11.79 2.67 5.25
N SER A 124 -12.85 1.97 4.83
CA SER A 124 -13.31 0.68 5.37
C SER A 124 -12.28 -0.45 5.25
N ARG A 125 -11.81 -0.96 6.40
CA ARG A 125 -11.20 -2.29 6.57
C ARG A 125 -12.24 -3.41 6.60
N CYS A 126 -13.45 -3.10 6.17
CA CYS A 126 -14.54 -4.04 6.02
C CYS A 126 -14.67 -4.41 4.54
N TRP A 127 -14.76 -5.70 4.29
CA TRP A 127 -15.07 -6.30 3.00
C TRP A 127 -16.37 -7.07 3.09
N GLU A 128 -17.16 -7.00 2.02
CA GLU A 128 -18.31 -7.85 1.78
C GLU A 128 -18.09 -8.51 0.42
N ILE A 129 -18.04 -9.84 0.41
CA ILE A 129 -17.75 -10.65 -0.78
C ILE A 129 -18.73 -11.81 -0.88
N SER A 130 -18.86 -12.37 -2.08
CA SER A 130 -19.74 -13.52 -2.30
C SER A 130 -19.42 -14.68 -1.36
N SER A 131 -20.43 -15.27 -0.73
CA SER A 131 -20.29 -16.52 0.02
C SER A 131 -19.81 -17.69 -0.86
N GLY A 132 -19.92 -17.57 -2.18
CA GLY A 132 -19.37 -18.54 -3.14
C GLY A 132 -17.85 -18.74 -3.07
N HIS A 133 -17.12 -17.87 -2.38
CA HIS A 133 -15.68 -18.04 -2.09
C HIS A 133 -15.39 -19.03 -0.94
N LEU A 134 -16.41 -19.46 -0.21
CA LEU A 134 -16.25 -20.50 0.81
C LEU A 134 -16.44 -21.87 0.18
N SER A 135 -15.79 -22.90 0.72
CA SER A 135 -16.22 -24.27 0.48
C SER A 135 -17.40 -24.61 1.37
N GLU A 136 -18.15 -25.67 1.07
CA GLU A 136 -19.26 -26.11 1.92
C GLU A 136 -18.80 -26.39 3.36
N ASP A 137 -17.63 -27.03 3.53
CA ASP A 137 -17.04 -27.27 4.85
C ASP A 137 -16.58 -25.97 5.53
N GLY A 138 -16.05 -25.00 4.76
CA GLY A 138 -15.73 -23.67 5.27
C GLY A 138 -16.97 -22.93 5.79
N TRP A 139 -18.07 -22.98 5.03
CA TRP A 139 -19.36 -22.42 5.44
C TRP A 139 -19.89 -23.05 6.72
N ARG A 140 -19.90 -24.38 6.79
CA ARG A 140 -20.33 -25.13 7.99
C ARG A 140 -19.44 -24.82 9.19
N TYR A 141 -18.12 -24.71 8.98
CA TYR A 141 -17.17 -24.37 10.04
C TYR A 141 -17.47 -22.99 10.65
N LEU A 142 -17.59 -21.96 9.81
CA LEU A 142 -17.90 -20.59 10.27
C LEU A 142 -19.29 -20.50 10.90
N THR A 143 -20.29 -21.20 10.34
CA THR A 143 -21.64 -21.32 10.91
C THR A 143 -21.57 -21.84 12.35
N ARG A 144 -20.84 -22.94 12.59
CA ARG A 144 -20.72 -23.51 13.94
C ARG A 144 -20.05 -22.54 14.92
N LEU A 145 -19.00 -21.84 14.49
CA LEU A 145 -18.34 -20.84 15.33
C LEU A 145 -19.27 -19.67 15.66
N ALA A 146 -19.97 -19.14 14.66
CA ALA A 146 -20.91 -18.04 14.82
C ALA A 146 -22.06 -18.40 15.78
N ASP A 147 -22.55 -19.64 15.70
CA ASP A 147 -23.66 -20.12 16.54
C ASP A 147 -23.19 -20.52 17.96
N ALA A 148 -21.91 -20.85 18.15
CA ALA A 148 -21.35 -21.18 19.47
C ALA A 148 -21.23 -19.96 20.38
N GLY A 149 -20.93 -18.78 19.82
CA GLY A 149 -20.82 -17.52 20.56
C GLY A 149 -19.71 -17.48 21.62
N GLN A 150 -18.73 -18.38 21.53
CA GLN A 150 -17.55 -18.44 22.39
C GLN A 150 -16.33 -17.88 21.66
N PRO A 151 -15.38 -17.24 22.37
CA PRO A 151 -14.12 -16.80 21.76
C PRO A 151 -13.41 -17.97 21.11
N SER A 152 -13.02 -17.82 19.84
CA SER A 152 -12.38 -18.89 19.08
C SER A 152 -10.94 -19.16 19.55
N GLY A 153 -10.24 -18.11 20.01
CA GLY A 153 -8.80 -18.14 20.24
C GLY A 153 -7.95 -18.14 18.97
N LEU A 154 -8.56 -18.01 17.78
CA LEU A 154 -7.94 -18.14 16.46
C LEU A 154 -7.64 -16.77 15.82
N LEU A 155 -7.52 -15.71 16.62
CA LEU A 155 -7.40 -14.32 16.14
C LEU A 155 -8.52 -13.86 15.18
N PHE A 156 -9.69 -14.51 15.19
CA PHE A 156 -10.89 -13.99 14.56
C PHE A 156 -12.16 -14.49 15.26
N GLU A 157 -13.26 -13.77 15.12
CA GLU A 157 -14.56 -14.20 15.64
C GLU A 157 -15.61 -14.20 14.53
N ALA A 158 -16.33 -15.32 14.39
CA ALA A 158 -17.44 -15.45 13.46
C ALA A 158 -18.74 -14.96 14.10
N PHE A 159 -19.62 -14.33 13.32
CA PHE A 159 -20.91 -13.85 13.79
C PHE A 159 -21.99 -13.90 12.70
N ARG A 160 -23.25 -14.04 13.13
CA ARG A 160 -24.42 -13.96 12.26
C ARG A 160 -24.82 -12.51 12.02
N ILE A 161 -25.27 -12.22 10.81
CA ILE A 161 -26.00 -10.99 10.51
C ILE A 161 -27.50 -11.33 10.53
N PRO A 162 -28.31 -10.71 11.41
CA PRO A 162 -29.73 -11.04 11.51
C PRO A 162 -30.48 -10.81 10.19
N ALA A 163 -31.45 -11.69 9.90
CA ALA A 163 -32.32 -11.63 8.73
C ALA A 163 -31.61 -11.68 7.36
N THR A 164 -30.36 -12.13 7.32
CA THR A 164 -29.63 -12.40 6.07
C THR A 164 -29.09 -13.83 6.05
N HIS A 165 -28.64 -14.27 4.88
CA HIS A 165 -27.86 -15.50 4.72
C HIS A 165 -26.36 -15.21 4.79
N ALA A 166 -25.94 -14.18 5.51
CA ALA A 166 -24.53 -13.78 5.60
C ALA A 166 -23.87 -14.24 6.90
N ILE A 167 -22.56 -14.49 6.82
CA ILE A 167 -21.70 -14.72 7.98
C ILE A 167 -20.58 -13.69 7.96
N GLY A 168 -20.39 -13.00 9.08
CA GLY A 168 -19.30 -12.09 9.29
C GLY A 168 -18.14 -12.75 10.05
N CYS A 169 -16.93 -12.30 9.78
CA CYS A 169 -15.72 -12.60 10.53
C CYS A 169 -15.08 -11.29 10.96
N LYS A 170 -14.85 -11.10 12.26
CA LYS A 170 -14.04 -10.01 12.80
C LYS A 170 -12.62 -10.53 12.99
N LEU A 171 -11.70 -10.11 12.13
CA LEU A 171 -10.27 -10.42 12.26
C LEU A 171 -9.65 -9.57 13.36
N ILE A 172 -8.75 -10.15 14.13
CA ILE A 172 -8.08 -9.56 15.29
C ILE A 172 -6.58 -9.51 14.99
N ALA A 173 -5.90 -8.48 15.52
CA ALA A 173 -4.45 -8.33 15.39
C ALA A 173 -3.97 -8.29 13.92
N THR A 174 -4.73 -7.62 13.06
CA THR A 174 -4.33 -7.39 11.67
C THR A 174 -3.44 -6.13 11.52
N PRO A 175 -2.50 -6.11 10.56
CA PRO A 175 -2.27 -7.13 9.54
C PRO A 175 -1.55 -8.39 10.06
N TRP A 176 -1.86 -9.56 9.54
CA TRP A 176 -1.20 -10.83 9.89
C TRP A 176 0.15 -10.99 9.20
N THR A 177 1.05 -10.01 9.38
CA THR A 177 2.46 -10.12 9.01
C THR A 177 3.27 -10.62 10.20
N ASP A 178 4.38 -11.31 9.92
CA ASP A 178 5.33 -11.76 10.94
C ASP A 178 5.80 -10.65 11.89
N GLU A 179 6.02 -9.45 11.36
CA GLU A 179 6.43 -8.29 12.16
C GLU A 179 5.32 -7.86 13.14
N HIS A 180 4.08 -7.79 12.65
CA HIS A 180 2.95 -7.32 13.45
C HIS A 180 2.50 -8.36 14.49
N LEU A 181 2.43 -9.64 14.11
CA LEU A 181 2.03 -10.73 15.01
C LEU A 181 3.00 -10.90 16.18
N ARG A 182 4.31 -10.76 15.94
CA ARG A 182 5.32 -10.74 17.02
C ARG A 182 5.16 -9.52 17.94
N ALA A 183 4.79 -8.36 17.40
CA ALA A 183 4.62 -7.13 18.19
C ALA A 183 3.41 -7.18 19.14
N VAL A 184 2.39 -8.00 18.81
CA VAL A 184 1.22 -8.22 19.68
C VAL A 184 1.34 -9.48 20.54
N ASP A 185 2.53 -10.08 20.60
CA ASP A 185 2.89 -11.22 21.46
C ASP A 185 2.23 -12.56 21.07
N VAL A 186 1.91 -12.76 19.78
CA VAL A 186 1.17 -13.93 19.27
C VAL A 186 1.76 -14.48 17.96
N GLN A 187 2.96 -15.08 18.00
CA GLN A 187 3.46 -15.98 16.93
C GLN A 187 3.87 -15.32 15.60
N THR A 188 4.12 -16.14 14.58
CA THR A 188 4.35 -15.81 13.16
C THR A 188 3.13 -16.17 12.30
N ALA A 189 3.06 -15.66 11.05
CA ALA A 189 1.94 -15.97 10.16
C ALA A 189 1.86 -17.47 9.83
N ALA A 190 3.02 -18.14 9.73
CA ALA A 190 3.08 -19.59 9.48
C ALA A 190 2.59 -20.41 10.68
N GLU A 191 2.93 -20.02 11.90
CA GLU A 191 2.47 -20.67 13.13
C GLU A 191 0.96 -20.51 13.32
N LEU A 192 0.43 -19.29 13.15
CA LEU A 192 -1.01 -19.03 13.19
C LEU A 192 -1.77 -19.90 12.18
N ARG A 193 -1.16 -20.10 11.01
CA ARG A 193 -1.73 -20.96 9.97
C ARG A 193 -1.82 -22.42 10.41
N GLU A 194 -0.82 -22.91 11.14
CA GLU A 194 -0.84 -24.26 11.68
C GLU A 194 -1.86 -24.42 12.79
N GLU A 195 -1.99 -23.44 13.68
CA GLU A 195 -3.02 -23.45 14.74
C GLU A 195 -4.43 -23.54 14.15
N HIS A 196 -4.71 -22.83 13.05
CA HIS A 196 -5.98 -22.97 12.35
C HIS A 196 -6.21 -24.40 11.82
N ARG A 197 -5.17 -25.06 11.30
CA ARG A 197 -5.26 -26.46 10.83
C ARG A 197 -5.52 -27.41 11.98
N GLU A 198 -4.80 -27.25 13.10
CA GLU A 198 -4.98 -28.04 14.31
C GLU A 198 -6.40 -27.87 14.89
N ALA A 199 -6.98 -26.67 14.75
CA ALA A 199 -8.38 -26.39 15.09
C ALA A 199 -9.42 -26.96 14.11
N GLY A 200 -8.97 -27.73 13.09
CA GLY A 200 -9.81 -28.37 12.09
C GLY A 200 -10.45 -27.41 11.09
N MET A 201 -9.86 -26.22 10.90
CA MET A 201 -10.32 -25.28 9.89
C MET A 201 -9.98 -25.80 8.48
N PRO A 202 -10.91 -25.75 7.52
CA PRO A 202 -10.63 -26.14 6.13
C PRO A 202 -9.55 -25.25 5.49
N ASP A 203 -8.58 -25.83 4.77
CA ASP A 203 -7.46 -25.10 4.17
C ASP A 203 -7.92 -23.94 3.26
N THR A 204 -9.02 -24.12 2.53
CA THR A 204 -9.59 -23.07 1.67
C THR A 204 -10.05 -21.84 2.45
N LEU A 205 -10.58 -22.04 3.67
CA LEU A 205 -10.94 -20.95 4.57
C LEU A 205 -9.69 -20.33 5.20
N ILE A 206 -8.70 -21.15 5.57
CA ILE A 206 -7.41 -20.67 6.08
C ILE A 206 -6.75 -19.74 5.06
N ASP A 207 -6.64 -20.15 3.80
CA ASP A 207 -6.08 -19.35 2.72
C ASP A 207 -6.75 -17.99 2.60
N LEU A 208 -8.08 -18.00 2.56
CA LEU A 208 -8.87 -16.79 2.39
C LEU A 208 -8.72 -15.84 3.59
N LEU A 209 -8.83 -16.35 4.82
CA LEU A 209 -8.66 -15.53 6.02
C LEU A 209 -7.23 -15.00 6.16
N HIS A 210 -6.22 -15.78 5.77
CA HIS A 210 -4.82 -15.33 5.78
C HIS A 210 -4.57 -14.24 4.75
N GLN A 211 -5.13 -14.34 3.54
CA GLN A 211 -5.07 -13.25 2.56
C GLN A 211 -5.76 -11.98 3.10
N ALA A 212 -6.97 -12.10 3.66
CA ALA A 212 -7.64 -10.95 4.25
C ALA A 212 -6.87 -10.37 5.45
N GLY A 213 -6.39 -11.21 6.36
CA GLY A 213 -5.63 -10.83 7.53
C GLY A 213 -4.33 -10.11 7.18
N GLU A 214 -3.56 -10.62 6.22
CA GLU A 214 -2.34 -9.98 5.72
C GLU A 214 -2.62 -8.59 5.11
N ALA A 215 -3.78 -8.41 4.47
CA ALA A 215 -4.20 -7.16 3.84
C ALA A 215 -4.83 -6.12 4.79
N ASP A 216 -4.66 -6.28 6.10
CA ASP A 216 -5.25 -5.45 7.16
C ASP A 216 -6.80 -5.38 7.10
N VAL A 217 -7.47 -6.45 6.67
CA VAL A 217 -8.93 -6.55 6.79
C VAL A 217 -9.29 -6.76 8.25
N ARG A 218 -10.32 -6.07 8.76
CA ARG A 218 -10.82 -6.22 10.13
C ARG A 218 -12.19 -6.84 10.21
N VAL A 219 -13.01 -6.65 9.18
CA VAL A 219 -14.33 -7.28 9.08
C VAL A 219 -14.46 -7.86 7.68
N LEU A 220 -14.82 -9.13 7.59
CA LEU A 220 -15.08 -9.80 6.33
C LEU A 220 -16.46 -10.43 6.39
N ILE A 221 -17.35 -10.03 5.49
CA ILE A 221 -18.71 -10.54 5.39
C ILE A 221 -18.78 -11.42 4.14
N PHE A 222 -19.25 -12.65 4.33
CA PHE A 222 -19.59 -13.58 3.27
C PHE A 222 -21.10 -13.53 3.07
N ASP A 223 -21.54 -12.98 1.95
CA ASP A 223 -22.95 -12.81 1.61
C ASP A 223 -23.24 -13.42 0.23
N ALA A 224 -24.30 -14.20 0.10
CA ALA A 224 -24.69 -14.78 -1.19
C ALA A 224 -25.08 -13.72 -2.23
N ASP A 225 -25.56 -12.56 -1.78
CA ASP A 225 -25.98 -11.45 -2.64
C ASP A 225 -24.82 -10.51 -3.03
N ALA A 226 -23.65 -10.69 -2.42
CA ALA A 226 -22.47 -9.90 -2.72
C ALA A 226 -21.76 -10.38 -4.00
N ARG A 227 -21.04 -9.46 -4.65
CA ARG A 227 -20.27 -9.79 -5.85
C ARG A 227 -19.06 -10.66 -5.49
N PRO A 228 -18.69 -11.62 -6.36
CA PRO A 228 -17.40 -12.28 -6.27
C PRO A 228 -16.25 -11.28 -6.30
N LEU A 229 -15.23 -11.53 -5.48
CA LEU A 229 -13.95 -10.85 -5.51
C LEU A 229 -13.03 -11.56 -6.49
N ASP A 230 -12.64 -10.84 -7.55
CA ASP A 230 -11.69 -11.34 -8.55
C ASP A 230 -10.38 -11.77 -7.88
N GLY A 231 -9.82 -12.89 -8.35
CA GLY A 231 -8.58 -13.47 -7.81
C GLY A 231 -8.78 -14.50 -6.71
N LEU A 232 -9.98 -14.65 -6.15
CA LEU A 232 -10.32 -15.75 -5.24
C LEU A 232 -11.03 -16.91 -5.97
N PRO A 233 -10.83 -18.17 -5.53
CA PRO A 233 -11.57 -19.31 -6.07
C PRO A 233 -13.06 -19.22 -5.74
N LEU A 234 -13.90 -19.81 -6.60
CA LEU A 234 -15.35 -19.95 -6.39
C LEU A 234 -15.69 -21.45 -6.33
N PHE A 235 -16.47 -21.84 -5.32
CA PHE A 235 -16.85 -23.23 -5.08
C PHE A 235 -18.32 -23.53 -5.41
N GLY A 236 -19.19 -22.50 -5.45
CA GLY A 236 -20.55 -22.59 -6.00
C GLY A 236 -21.47 -23.58 -5.29
N PHE A 237 -21.62 -23.45 -3.97
CA PHE A 237 -22.52 -24.28 -3.15
C PHE A 237 -23.79 -23.52 -2.74
#